data_AF-A0A1Q3E3L5-F1
#
_entry.id   AF-A0A1Q3E3L5-F1
#
_cell.length_a   1.000
_cell.length_b   1.000
_cell.length_c   1.000
_cell.angle_alpha   90.00
_cell.angle_beta   90.00
_cell.angle_gamma   90.00
#
_symmetry.space_group_name_H-M   'P 1'
#
loop_
_entity.id
_entity.type
_entity.pdbx_description
1 polymer ?
#
loop_
_entity_poly.entity_id
_entity_poly.type
_entity_poly.pdbx_seq_one_letter_code
_entity_poly.pdbx_strand_id
1 'polypeptide(L)'
;MNVSQSVLELPLPLLLLIHLQILQYPLTNNEDFDIHIFDAQKRGLRARIKMMEDLGYWLVNQIEGKGIKKIFPVYPCIKPSETIAFRTSFAKYLEALRQSCIKENAASSVWWRGVQVRKSVLEECTGEKFLRLLLAFSTQVLLRLSPNPHTLSLPELYYSTRLASTQASQRKWIKVASNLLEREQRLMDTKIIHTSTTSLFQSKFQCLSTPRLVALKDSKLQDVLSQECWRGESARKILEFFVTLAGLGCGPAEDGKHWEPSLIGTLSHLSQSPRTEVQLLPVAASRHLYYLQQLKRPVFSLAEAELAAAAKKAKTPNSSSGNMALQNSAQPEFDYAVFALRHHLANEESVRVAFDRALKRLAAKTSKLQEKSNEKKFKPDALAGRADKTKLQMLPKSSSCMVHLPATEVNAVNVNVVKEFSFWEDKYNFDEKGRRLLQLNFDPCF
;
A
#
# COMPACT_ATOMS: atom_id res chain seq x y z
N MET A 1 16.34 36.36 -4.12
CA MET A 1 16.62 35.51 -2.94
C MET A 1 16.82 34.07 -3.44
N ASN A 2 18.01 33.51 -3.19
CA ASN A 2 18.44 32.19 -3.71
C ASN A 2 17.78 31.04 -2.94
N VAL A 3 16.52 30.72 -3.25
CA VAL A 3 15.80 29.59 -2.62
C VAL A 3 16.49 28.24 -2.92
N SER A 4 17.24 28.15 -4.01
CA SER A 4 17.99 26.95 -4.38
C SER A 4 19.20 26.62 -3.48
N GLN A 5 19.60 27.49 -2.55
CA GLN A 5 20.72 27.18 -1.63
C GLN A 5 20.30 26.40 -0.38
N SER A 6 19.09 26.59 0.15
CA SER A 6 18.69 25.96 1.43
C SER A 6 18.34 24.47 1.28
N VAL A 7 17.84 24.04 0.12
CA VAL A 7 17.56 22.61 -0.15
C VAL A 7 18.86 21.79 -0.26
N LEU A 8 19.99 22.43 -0.57
CA LEU A 8 21.30 21.79 -0.65
C LEU A 8 21.93 21.49 0.71
N GLU A 9 21.31 21.90 1.82
CA GLU A 9 21.82 21.59 3.17
C GLU A 9 21.50 20.17 3.63
N LEU A 10 20.54 19.49 2.98
CA LEU A 10 20.19 18.12 3.33
C LEU A 10 21.25 17.13 2.82
N PRO A 11 21.68 16.15 3.64
CA PRO A 11 22.56 15.10 3.18
C PRO A 11 22.00 14.39 1.94
N LEU A 12 22.82 14.25 0.89
CA LEU A 12 22.40 13.61 -0.37
C LEU A 12 21.75 12.23 -0.20
N PRO A 13 22.23 11.33 0.68
CA PRO A 13 21.56 10.05 0.88
C PRO A 13 20.13 10.23 1.36
N LEU A 14 19.87 11.20 2.24
CA LEU A 14 18.53 11.47 2.75
C LEU A 14 17.61 11.95 1.63
N LEU A 15 18.06 12.90 0.80
CA LEU A 15 17.29 13.36 -0.36
C LEU A 15 16.98 12.21 -1.33
N LEU A 16 17.94 11.31 -1.55
CA LEU A 16 17.72 10.13 -2.38
C LEU A 16 16.64 9.21 -1.77
N LEU A 17 16.74 8.88 -0.48
CA LEU A 17 15.73 8.05 0.20
C LEU A 17 14.34 8.65 0.10
N ILE A 18 14.25 9.98 0.21
CA ILE A 18 13.00 10.72 0.06
C ILE A 18 12.43 10.55 -1.35
N HIS A 19 13.24 10.71 -2.39
CA HIS A 19 12.80 10.49 -3.77
C HIS A 19 12.29 9.07 -3.98
N LEU A 20 13.00 8.08 -3.45
CA LEU A 20 12.65 6.67 -3.60
C LEU A 20 11.36 6.32 -2.86
N GLN A 21 11.11 6.94 -1.70
CA GLN A 21 9.85 6.81 -1.00
C GLN A 21 8.68 7.41 -1.81
N ILE A 22 8.86 8.59 -2.41
CA ILE A 22 7.82 9.23 -3.23
C ILE A 22 7.51 8.39 -4.47
N LEU A 23 8.54 7.84 -5.09
CA LEU A 23 8.42 6.95 -6.24
C LEU A 23 7.87 5.56 -5.84
N GLN A 24 7.63 5.30 -4.54
CA GLN A 24 7.14 4.03 -4.01
C GLN A 24 8.06 2.85 -4.35
N TYR A 25 9.37 3.03 -4.18
CA TYR A 25 10.34 1.95 -4.39
C TYR A 25 10.07 0.78 -3.44
N PRO A 26 9.89 -0.46 -3.94
CA PRO A 26 9.40 -1.59 -3.13
C PRO A 26 10.25 -1.90 -1.88
N LEU A 27 11.56 -1.64 -1.93
CA LEU A 27 12.48 -1.96 -0.83
C LEU A 27 12.61 -0.84 0.22
N THR A 28 11.90 0.29 0.10
CA THR A 28 12.02 1.39 1.08
C THR A 28 11.55 1.03 2.48
N ASN A 29 10.77 -0.05 2.59
CA ASN A 29 10.30 -0.58 3.87
C ASN A 29 11.29 -1.52 4.56
N ASN A 30 12.32 -2.00 3.85
CA ASN A 30 13.33 -2.86 4.44
C ASN A 30 14.22 -2.06 5.39
N GLU A 31 14.60 -2.66 6.51
CA GLU A 31 15.55 -2.07 7.47
C GLU A 31 16.92 -1.81 6.83
N ASP A 32 17.24 -2.61 5.80
CA ASP A 32 18.40 -2.42 4.93
C ASP A 32 18.32 -1.17 4.05
N PHE A 33 17.31 -0.30 4.19
CA PHE A 33 17.17 0.92 3.40
C PHE A 33 17.34 2.16 4.28
N ASP A 34 18.59 2.44 4.65
CA ASP A 34 18.98 3.50 5.59
C ASP A 34 19.85 4.60 4.94
N ILE A 35 20.25 5.61 5.71
CA ILE A 35 21.09 6.73 5.23
C ILE A 35 22.46 6.22 4.74
N HIS A 36 22.89 5.05 5.21
CA HIS A 36 24.17 4.42 4.88
C HIS A 36 24.07 3.39 3.75
N ILE A 37 23.01 3.49 2.94
CA ILE A 37 22.72 2.59 1.82
C ILE A 37 23.90 2.41 0.83
N PHE A 38 24.71 3.46 0.63
CA PHE A 38 25.91 3.44 -0.23
C PHE A 38 27.22 3.74 0.52
N ASP A 39 27.21 3.61 1.85
CA ASP A 39 28.37 3.82 2.70
C ASP A 39 29.37 2.66 2.55
N ALA A 40 30.62 2.97 2.17
CA ALA A 40 31.67 1.97 1.99
C ALA A 40 32.10 1.31 3.30
N GLN A 41 31.94 2.00 4.42
CA GLN A 41 32.35 1.50 5.73
C GLN A 41 31.35 0.50 6.31
N LYS A 42 30.06 0.73 6.06
CA LYS A 42 28.98 -0.11 6.61
C LYS A 42 28.56 -1.24 5.68
N ARG A 43 28.71 -1.07 4.37
CA ARG A 43 28.24 -2.06 3.38
C ARG A 43 29.34 -2.47 2.42
N GLY A 44 29.49 -3.78 2.26
CA GLY A 44 30.42 -4.35 1.30
C GLY A 44 30.09 -3.96 -0.15
N LEU A 45 31.13 -3.91 -1.00
CA LEU A 45 31.00 -3.52 -2.41
C LEU A 45 29.92 -4.31 -3.15
N ARG A 46 29.84 -5.64 -2.93
CA ARG A 46 28.85 -6.51 -3.58
C ARG A 46 27.40 -6.10 -3.26
N ALA A 47 27.10 -5.77 -2.00
CA ALA A 47 25.76 -5.37 -1.58
C ALA A 47 25.37 -4.03 -2.22
N ARG A 48 26.31 -3.07 -2.25
CA ARG A 48 26.09 -1.75 -2.86
C ARG A 48 25.93 -1.81 -4.37
N ILE A 49 26.70 -2.67 -5.05
CA ILE A 49 26.54 -2.91 -6.50
C ILE A 49 25.16 -3.49 -6.78
N LYS A 50 24.77 -4.57 -6.08
CA LYS A 50 23.45 -5.18 -6.27
C LYS A 50 22.32 -4.17 -6.07
N MET A 51 22.44 -3.35 -5.03
CA MET A 51 21.47 -2.31 -4.72
C MET A 51 21.43 -1.20 -5.76
N MET A 52 22.58 -0.81 -6.31
CA MET A 52 22.65 0.12 -7.45
C MET A 52 22.02 -0.48 -8.71
N GLU A 53 22.23 -1.78 -8.98
CA GLU A 53 21.61 -2.49 -10.11
C GLU A 53 20.09 -2.55 -9.98
N ASP A 54 19.58 -2.98 -8.83
CA ASP A 54 18.15 -3.07 -8.54
C ASP A 54 17.49 -1.68 -8.63
N LEU A 55 18.14 -0.67 -8.05
CA LEU A 55 17.66 0.71 -8.09
C LEU A 55 17.69 1.28 -9.51
N GLY A 56 18.79 1.07 -10.24
CA GLY A 56 18.97 1.55 -11.61
C GLY A 56 17.95 0.93 -12.55
N TYR A 57 17.77 -0.39 -12.48
CA TYR A 57 16.74 -1.10 -13.25
C TYR A 57 15.35 -0.55 -12.94
N TRP A 58 14.99 -0.45 -11.67
CA TRP A 58 13.67 0.03 -11.28
C TRP A 58 13.42 1.48 -11.72
N LEU A 59 14.38 2.40 -11.55
CA LEU A 59 14.22 3.79 -11.97
C LEU A 59 14.09 3.93 -13.51
N VAL A 60 14.83 3.13 -14.27
CA VAL A 60 14.65 3.09 -15.74
C VAL A 60 13.29 2.52 -16.11
N ASN A 61 12.79 1.52 -15.37
CA ASN A 61 11.46 0.94 -15.61
C ASN A 61 10.35 1.98 -15.42
N GLN A 62 10.51 2.90 -14.46
CA GLN A 62 9.58 4.00 -14.26
C GLN A 62 9.53 4.98 -15.45
N ILE A 63 10.62 5.13 -16.20
CA ILE A 63 10.68 6.01 -17.37
C ILE A 63 10.26 5.29 -18.65
N GLU A 64 10.78 4.08 -18.87
CA GLU A 64 10.73 3.37 -20.16
C GLU A 64 9.61 2.32 -20.21
N GLY A 65 9.09 1.92 -19.05
CA GLY A 65 8.08 0.87 -18.91
C GLY A 65 8.49 -0.42 -19.64
N LYS A 66 7.67 -0.82 -20.62
CA LYS A 66 7.89 -2.06 -21.40
C LYS A 66 9.22 -2.07 -22.19
N GLY A 67 9.84 -0.91 -22.40
CA GLY A 67 11.12 -0.76 -23.13
C GLY A 67 12.34 -1.27 -22.37
N ILE A 68 12.26 -1.49 -21.05
CA ILE A 68 13.43 -1.78 -20.21
C ILE A 68 14.22 -3.02 -20.63
N LYS A 69 13.56 -4.07 -21.11
CA LYS A 69 14.22 -5.31 -21.53
C LYS A 69 15.17 -5.10 -22.71
N LYS A 70 14.94 -4.06 -23.52
CA LYS A 70 15.84 -3.67 -24.62
C LYS A 70 17.10 -2.97 -24.10
N ILE A 71 16.98 -2.24 -22.99
CA ILE A 71 18.08 -1.48 -22.38
C ILE A 71 18.94 -2.40 -21.49
N PHE A 72 18.29 -3.27 -20.71
CA PHE A 72 18.92 -4.22 -19.79
C PHE A 72 18.48 -5.66 -20.07
N PRO A 73 18.96 -6.28 -21.17
CA PRO A 73 18.60 -7.65 -21.52
C PRO A 73 19.15 -8.69 -20.52
N VAL A 74 20.10 -8.30 -19.67
CA VAL A 74 20.86 -9.20 -18.79
C VAL A 74 20.43 -9.08 -17.31
N TYR A 75 19.40 -8.29 -17.01
CA TYR A 75 18.90 -8.17 -15.63
C TYR A 75 17.85 -9.27 -15.34
N PRO A 76 17.88 -9.94 -14.16
CA PRO A 76 18.80 -9.73 -13.04
C PRO A 76 20.21 -10.27 -13.29
N CYS A 77 21.23 -9.53 -12.84
CA CYS A 77 22.63 -9.91 -12.98
C CYS A 77 22.98 -11.07 -12.04
N ILE A 78 23.28 -12.25 -12.57
CA ILE A 78 23.68 -13.44 -11.78
C ILE A 78 25.20 -13.57 -11.80
N LYS A 79 25.84 -13.30 -12.94
CA LYS A 79 27.29 -13.43 -13.12
C LYS A 79 28.01 -12.07 -13.03
N PRO A 80 29.28 -12.04 -12.59
CA PRO A 80 30.07 -10.79 -12.56
C PRO A 80 30.21 -10.10 -13.92
N SER A 81 30.27 -10.87 -15.02
CA SER A 81 30.30 -10.34 -16.39
C SER A 81 29.01 -9.60 -16.75
N GLU A 82 27.87 -10.10 -16.27
CA GLU A 82 26.54 -9.51 -16.48
C GLU A 82 26.43 -8.17 -15.74
N THR A 83 26.95 -8.09 -14.51
CA THR A 83 27.09 -6.83 -13.76
C THR A 83 27.93 -5.79 -14.49
N ILE A 84 29.00 -6.18 -15.19
CA ILE A 84 29.80 -5.25 -16.01
C ILE A 84 28.99 -4.76 -17.21
N ALA A 85 28.26 -5.66 -17.88
CA ALA A 85 27.40 -5.32 -19.02
C ALA A 85 26.25 -4.38 -18.62
N PHE A 86 25.61 -4.66 -17.48
CA PHE A 86 24.57 -3.80 -16.90
C PHE A 86 25.11 -2.40 -16.62
N ARG A 87 26.22 -2.28 -15.87
CA ARG A 87 26.82 -0.97 -15.54
C ARG A 87 27.22 -0.17 -16.77
N THR A 88 27.74 -0.84 -17.80
CA THR A 88 28.11 -0.19 -19.06
C THR A 88 26.88 0.34 -19.81
N SER A 89 25.80 -0.46 -19.86
CA SER A 89 24.54 -0.06 -20.47
C SER A 89 23.87 1.07 -19.69
N PHE A 90 23.91 1.00 -18.36
CA PHE A 90 23.35 2.00 -17.46
C PHE A 90 24.10 3.33 -17.56
N ALA A 91 25.44 3.31 -17.60
CA ALA A 91 26.25 4.51 -17.83
C ALA A 91 25.89 5.20 -19.16
N LYS A 92 25.75 4.42 -20.25
CA LYS A 92 25.36 4.96 -21.57
C LYS A 92 23.95 5.57 -21.53
N TYR A 93 23.01 4.90 -20.87
CA TYR A 93 21.65 5.40 -20.70
C TYR A 93 21.62 6.72 -19.91
N LEU A 94 22.33 6.78 -18.78
CA LEU A 94 22.40 7.98 -17.95
C LEU A 94 23.06 9.16 -18.69
N GLU A 95 24.10 8.91 -19.48
CA GLU A 95 24.75 9.97 -20.26
C GLU A 95 23.85 10.47 -21.41
N ALA A 96 23.12 9.58 -22.09
CA ALA A 96 22.13 9.98 -23.10
C ALA A 96 20.99 10.79 -22.46
N LEU A 97 20.48 10.35 -21.32
CA LEU A 97 19.45 11.07 -20.56
C LEU A 97 19.95 12.45 -20.14
N ARG A 98 21.16 12.53 -19.58
CA ARG A 98 21.81 13.79 -19.23
C ARG A 98 21.90 14.74 -20.41
N GLN A 99 22.35 14.26 -21.57
CA GLN A 99 22.47 15.07 -22.78
C GLN A 99 21.10 15.58 -23.25
N SER A 100 20.05 14.76 -23.17
CA SER A 100 18.69 15.19 -23.51
C SER A 100 18.21 16.33 -22.59
N CYS A 101 18.39 16.19 -21.27
CA CYS A 101 17.96 17.21 -20.32
C CYS A 101 18.72 18.53 -20.47
N ILE A 102 20.01 18.49 -20.81
CA ILE A 102 20.82 19.69 -21.05
C ILE A 102 20.38 20.39 -22.35
N LYS A 103 20.12 19.63 -23.42
CA LYS A 103 19.71 20.18 -24.72
C LYS A 103 18.32 20.82 -24.67
N GLU A 104 17.38 20.21 -23.96
CA GLU A 104 16.00 20.71 -23.83
C GLU A 104 15.91 21.94 -22.91
N ASN A 105 17.00 22.33 -22.24
CA ASN A 105 17.02 23.38 -21.21
C ASN A 105 15.89 23.22 -20.18
N ALA A 106 15.53 21.96 -19.89
CA ALA A 106 14.45 21.63 -18.98
C ALA A 106 14.81 22.09 -17.55
N ALA A 107 13.81 22.27 -16.69
CA ALA A 107 14.05 22.56 -15.27
C ALA A 107 14.94 21.49 -14.59
N SER A 108 14.96 20.27 -15.12
CA SER A 108 15.85 19.19 -14.66
C SER A 108 17.33 19.41 -14.99
N SER A 109 17.67 20.25 -15.97
CA SER A 109 19.05 20.51 -16.40
C SER A 109 19.95 21.01 -15.26
N VAL A 110 19.38 21.70 -14.28
CA VAL A 110 20.08 22.19 -13.08
C VAL A 110 20.67 21.03 -12.27
N TRP A 111 19.95 19.92 -12.14
CA TRP A 111 20.39 18.74 -11.40
C TRP A 111 21.47 17.94 -12.12
N TRP A 112 21.50 18.04 -13.45
CA TRP A 112 22.52 17.41 -14.29
C TRP A 112 23.79 18.27 -14.45
N ARG A 113 23.75 19.53 -14.03
CA ARG A 113 24.89 20.45 -14.08
C ARG A 113 25.94 20.03 -13.06
N GLY A 114 27.15 19.71 -13.53
CA GLY A 114 28.25 19.25 -12.67
C GLY A 114 28.20 17.78 -12.28
N VAL A 115 27.16 17.03 -12.66
CA VAL A 115 27.11 15.57 -12.49
C VAL A 115 27.92 14.92 -13.59
N GLN A 116 28.90 14.08 -13.23
CA GLN A 116 29.71 13.33 -14.20
C GLN A 116 29.23 11.89 -14.27
N VAL A 117 28.79 11.44 -15.44
CA VAL A 117 28.46 10.03 -15.70
C VAL A 117 29.73 9.33 -16.16
N ARG A 118 30.41 8.65 -15.23
CA ARG A 118 31.61 7.84 -15.53
C ARG A 118 31.40 6.42 -15.06
N LYS A 119 31.96 5.46 -15.80
CA LYS A 119 31.89 4.04 -15.43
C LYS A 119 32.47 3.77 -14.04
N SER A 120 33.60 4.39 -13.71
CA SER A 120 34.25 4.25 -12.39
C SER A 120 33.35 4.66 -11.22
N VAL A 121 32.52 5.70 -11.40
CA VAL A 121 31.57 6.16 -10.37
C VAL A 121 30.52 5.09 -10.07
N LEU A 122 30.04 4.38 -11.11
CA LEU A 122 29.13 3.23 -10.95
C LEU A 122 29.84 1.95 -10.50
N GLU A 123 31.16 1.83 -10.69
CA GLU A 123 31.93 0.68 -10.20
C GLU A 123 32.15 0.75 -8.70
N GLU A 124 32.42 1.95 -8.16
CA GLU A 124 32.65 2.17 -6.72
C GLU A 124 31.36 2.19 -5.90
N CYS A 125 30.22 2.60 -6.50
CA CYS A 125 28.91 2.72 -5.85
C CYS A 125 28.98 3.48 -4.51
N THR A 126 29.76 4.56 -4.46
CA THR A 126 30.04 5.29 -3.21
C THR A 126 30.42 6.74 -3.42
N GLY A 127 30.39 7.48 -2.31
CA GLY A 127 30.82 8.86 -2.28
C GLY A 127 29.80 9.83 -2.88
N GLU A 128 30.15 11.11 -2.78
CA GLU A 128 29.24 12.20 -3.11
C GLU A 128 28.89 12.22 -4.62
N LYS A 129 29.87 11.95 -5.50
CA LYS A 129 29.67 11.96 -6.96
C LYS A 129 28.63 10.93 -7.40
N PHE A 130 28.69 9.72 -6.83
CA PHE A 130 27.72 8.67 -7.11
C PHE A 130 26.33 9.02 -6.60
N LEU A 131 26.23 9.54 -5.37
CA LEU A 131 24.95 9.96 -4.79
C LEU A 131 24.32 11.11 -5.58
N ARG A 132 25.10 12.11 -6.00
CA ARG A 132 24.60 13.20 -6.88
C ARG A 132 24.08 12.66 -8.20
N LEU A 133 24.74 11.65 -8.78
CA LEU A 133 24.29 10.98 -10.00
C LEU A 133 22.93 10.29 -9.82
N LEU A 134 22.77 9.48 -8.77
CA LEU A 134 21.49 8.83 -8.46
C LEU A 134 20.39 9.84 -8.08
N LEU A 135 20.76 10.89 -7.36
CA LEU A 135 19.82 11.95 -7.00
C LEU A 135 19.32 12.67 -8.26
N ALA A 136 20.20 13.12 -9.15
CA ALA A 136 19.81 13.74 -10.41
C ALA A 136 18.93 12.82 -11.26
N PHE A 137 19.26 11.53 -11.30
CA PHE A 137 18.47 10.54 -12.03
C PHE A 137 17.07 10.35 -11.43
N SER A 138 16.96 10.17 -10.11
CA SER A 138 15.66 10.04 -9.44
C SER A 138 14.80 11.31 -9.54
N THR A 139 15.41 12.51 -9.50
CA THR A 139 14.71 13.77 -9.78
C THR A 139 14.13 13.78 -11.19
N GLN A 140 14.88 13.30 -12.18
CA GLN A 140 14.41 13.21 -13.56
C GLN A 140 13.21 12.26 -13.68
N VAL A 141 13.23 11.13 -12.99
CA VAL A 141 12.09 10.20 -12.93
C VAL A 141 10.87 10.89 -12.34
N LEU A 142 11.02 11.56 -11.20
CA LEU A 142 9.92 12.30 -10.54
C LEU A 142 9.31 13.35 -11.47
N LEU A 143 10.13 14.10 -12.20
CA LEU A 143 9.66 15.11 -13.14
C LEU A 143 8.93 14.50 -14.33
N ARG A 144 9.38 13.35 -14.86
CA ARG A 144 8.68 12.65 -15.95
C ARG A 144 7.36 12.02 -15.53
N LEU A 145 7.25 11.57 -14.28
CA LEU A 145 6.00 11.02 -13.74
C LEU A 145 5.02 12.11 -13.27
N SER A 146 5.45 13.37 -13.22
CA SER A 146 4.55 14.47 -12.89
C SER A 146 3.55 14.71 -14.03
N PRO A 147 2.23 14.84 -13.73
CA PRO A 147 1.22 15.06 -14.76
C PRO A 147 1.41 16.40 -15.51
N ASN A 148 2.08 17.37 -14.90
CA ASN A 148 2.42 18.66 -15.51
C ASN A 148 3.93 18.93 -15.43
N PRO A 149 4.73 18.39 -16.36
CA PRO A 149 6.18 18.56 -16.36
C PRO A 149 6.61 20.02 -16.63
N HIS A 150 5.77 20.82 -17.28
CA HIS A 150 6.10 22.19 -17.71
C HIS A 150 5.80 23.27 -16.66
N THR A 151 4.91 23.03 -15.69
CA THR A 151 4.49 24.06 -14.72
C THR A 151 5.31 24.07 -13.44
N LEU A 152 6.09 23.02 -13.19
CA LEU A 152 6.86 22.87 -11.96
C LEU A 152 8.33 23.21 -12.24
N SER A 153 8.61 24.51 -12.27
CA SER A 153 9.97 25.04 -12.40
C SER A 153 10.86 24.70 -11.19
N LEU A 154 10.27 24.26 -10.07
CA LEU A 154 11.01 23.75 -8.91
C LEU A 154 10.51 22.38 -8.45
N PRO A 155 11.36 21.34 -8.45
CA PRO A 155 11.09 20.04 -7.81
C PRO A 155 10.68 20.14 -6.34
N GLU A 156 11.10 21.21 -5.68
CA GLU A 156 10.73 21.57 -4.31
C GLU A 156 9.19 21.71 -4.12
N LEU A 157 8.52 22.38 -5.06
CA LEU A 157 7.06 22.53 -5.01
C LEU A 157 6.33 21.21 -5.26
N TYR A 158 6.87 20.37 -6.15
CA TYR A 158 6.29 19.06 -6.41
C TYR A 158 6.39 18.16 -5.18
N TYR A 159 7.54 18.19 -4.51
CA TYR A 159 7.77 17.47 -3.27
C TYR A 159 6.77 17.88 -2.18
N SER A 160 6.69 19.18 -1.88
CA SER A 160 5.81 19.68 -0.82
C SER A 160 4.35 19.35 -1.11
N THR A 161 3.92 19.49 -2.37
CA THR A 161 2.55 19.16 -2.81
C THR A 161 2.24 17.68 -2.64
N ARG A 162 3.16 16.79 -3.06
CA ARG A 162 2.95 15.34 -2.96
C ARG A 162 3.02 14.85 -1.52
N LEU A 163 3.91 15.41 -0.70
CA LEU A 163 3.97 15.14 0.73
C LEU A 163 2.68 15.60 1.42
N ALA A 164 2.19 16.81 1.14
CA ALA A 164 0.94 17.32 1.69
C ALA A 164 -0.25 16.45 1.29
N SER A 165 -0.33 16.03 0.02
CA SER A 165 -1.37 15.11 -0.45
C SER A 165 -1.33 13.76 0.27
N THR A 166 -0.13 13.22 0.48
CA THR A 166 0.05 11.92 1.17
C THR A 166 -0.33 12.03 2.65
N GLN A 167 0.10 13.10 3.33
CA GLN A 167 -0.25 13.39 4.71
C GLN A 167 -1.75 13.63 4.88
N ALA A 168 -2.41 14.34 3.95
CA ALA A 168 -3.85 14.54 3.97
C ALA A 168 -4.61 13.22 3.84
N SER A 169 -4.18 12.35 2.92
CA SER A 169 -4.73 10.99 2.78
C SER A 169 -4.55 10.19 4.06
N GLN A 170 -3.35 10.19 4.64
CA GLN A 170 -3.08 9.49 5.90
C GLN A 170 -3.98 9.98 7.04
N ARG A 171 -4.13 11.30 7.22
CA ARG A 171 -5.03 11.87 8.24
C ARG A 171 -6.48 11.43 8.04
N LYS A 172 -6.94 11.34 6.78
CA LYS A 172 -8.27 10.81 6.45
C LYS A 172 -8.40 9.36 6.91
N TRP A 173 -7.42 8.52 6.62
CA TRP A 173 -7.40 7.12 7.07
C TRP A 173 -7.36 6.99 8.59
N ILE A 174 -6.54 7.79 9.27
CA ILE A 174 -6.46 7.80 10.74
C ILE A 174 -7.83 8.16 11.34
N LYS A 175 -8.50 9.18 10.80
CA LYS A 175 -9.86 9.56 11.23
C LYS A 175 -10.89 8.46 11.00
N VAL A 176 -10.81 7.74 9.89
CA VAL A 176 -11.70 6.59 9.64
C VAL A 176 -11.42 5.46 10.62
N ALA A 177 -10.15 5.14 10.86
CA ALA A 177 -9.75 4.11 11.81
C ALA A 177 -10.14 4.45 13.26
N SER A 178 -10.00 5.72 13.68
CA SER A 178 -10.41 6.13 15.04
C SER A 178 -11.91 6.03 15.23
N ASN A 179 -12.72 6.42 14.23
CA ASN A 179 -14.16 6.23 14.26
C ASN A 179 -14.56 4.74 14.34
N LEU A 180 -13.82 3.86 13.66
CA LEU A 180 -14.07 2.42 13.70
C LEU A 180 -13.74 1.83 15.08
N LEU A 181 -12.61 2.22 15.67
CA LEU A 181 -12.21 1.80 17.02
C LEU A 181 -13.19 2.31 18.08
N GLU A 182 -13.66 3.55 17.94
CA GLU A 182 -14.70 4.09 18.82
C GLU A 182 -16.01 3.31 18.69
N ARG A 183 -16.40 2.95 17.45
CA ARG A 183 -17.59 2.11 17.21
C ARG A 183 -17.43 0.72 17.81
N GLU A 184 -16.26 0.10 17.67
CA GLU A 184 -15.95 -1.18 18.30
C GLU A 184 -16.05 -1.10 19.82
N GLN A 185 -15.50 -0.04 20.43
CA GLN A 185 -15.60 0.18 21.87
C GLN A 185 -17.05 0.35 22.31
N ARG A 186 -17.85 1.16 21.60
CA ARG A 186 -19.29 1.29 21.89
C ARG A 186 -20.03 -0.05 21.77
N LEU A 187 -19.68 -0.87 20.79
CA LEU A 187 -20.26 -2.21 20.65
C LEU A 187 -19.87 -3.10 21.83
N MET A 188 -18.64 -3.05 22.30
CA MET A 188 -18.22 -3.77 23.50
C MET A 188 -18.95 -3.27 24.75
N ASP A 189 -19.10 -1.96 24.92
CA ASP A 189 -19.86 -1.38 26.03
C ASP A 189 -21.32 -1.82 26.01
N THR A 190 -21.96 -1.79 24.83
CA THR A 190 -23.34 -2.32 24.70
C THR A 190 -23.41 -3.80 25.01
N LYS A 191 -22.42 -4.59 24.60
CA LYS A 191 -22.35 -6.02 24.92
C LYS A 191 -22.20 -6.25 26.43
N ILE A 192 -21.33 -5.48 27.09
CA ILE A 192 -21.14 -5.53 28.55
C ILE A 192 -22.44 -5.17 29.26
N ILE A 193 -23.07 -4.05 28.89
CA ILE A 193 -24.36 -3.63 29.46
C ILE A 193 -25.38 -4.74 29.27
N HIS A 194 -25.51 -5.31 28.07
CA HIS A 194 -26.44 -6.40 27.79
C HIS A 194 -26.15 -7.64 28.63
N THR A 195 -24.89 -8.05 28.77
CA THR A 195 -24.52 -9.22 29.60
C THR A 195 -24.76 -8.97 31.08
N SER A 196 -24.54 -7.75 31.58
CA SER A 196 -24.70 -7.38 32.99
C SER A 196 -26.16 -7.16 33.37
N THR A 197 -27.01 -6.70 32.45
CA THR A 197 -28.46 -6.47 32.70
C THR A 197 -29.36 -7.66 32.34
N THR A 198 -28.77 -8.80 31.93
CA THR A 198 -29.52 -10.01 31.50
C THR A 198 -30.44 -10.63 32.55
N SER A 199 -30.53 -10.13 33.79
CA SER A 199 -31.50 -10.65 34.77
C SER A 199 -32.89 -10.01 34.69
N LEU A 200 -33.09 -8.83 34.08
CA LEU A 200 -34.39 -8.13 34.15
C LEU A 200 -34.98 -7.63 32.83
N PHE A 201 -34.19 -7.44 31.76
CA PHE A 201 -34.71 -7.00 30.47
C PHE A 201 -34.26 -7.94 29.34
N GLN A 202 -34.92 -9.10 29.24
CA GLN A 202 -34.89 -9.85 27.99
C GLN A 202 -35.55 -9.00 26.91
N SER A 203 -34.80 -8.67 25.87
CA SER A 203 -35.36 -8.03 24.69
C SER A 203 -36.50 -8.90 24.17
N LYS A 204 -37.66 -8.30 23.88
CA LYS A 204 -38.80 -9.02 23.26
C LYS A 204 -38.42 -9.74 21.95
N PHE A 205 -37.26 -9.38 21.39
CA PHE A 205 -36.71 -9.89 20.16
C PHE A 205 -35.59 -10.94 20.35
N GLN A 206 -35.26 -11.32 21.59
CA GLN A 206 -34.14 -12.23 21.88
C GLN A 206 -34.31 -13.63 21.26
N CYS A 207 -35.55 -14.07 21.05
CA CYS A 207 -35.85 -15.35 20.41
C CYS A 207 -35.84 -15.27 18.87
N LEU A 208 -35.68 -14.08 18.27
CA LEU A 208 -35.69 -13.93 16.82
C LEU A 208 -34.28 -14.09 16.25
N SER A 209 -34.15 -14.97 15.27
CA SER A 209 -32.95 -15.10 14.45
C SER A 209 -32.65 -13.78 13.71
N THR A 210 -31.37 -13.49 13.45
CA THR A 210 -30.93 -12.31 12.68
C THR A 210 -31.69 -12.09 11.36
N PRO A 211 -31.93 -13.11 10.51
CA PRO A 211 -32.69 -12.93 9.26
C PRO A 211 -34.12 -12.44 9.51
N ARG A 212 -34.75 -12.92 10.59
CA ARG A 212 -36.11 -12.52 10.99
C ARG A 212 -36.17 -11.11 11.55
N LEU A 213 -35.11 -10.66 12.21
CA LEU A 213 -34.96 -9.27 12.64
C LEU A 213 -34.78 -8.33 11.43
N VAL A 214 -34.00 -8.75 10.43
CA VAL A 214 -33.87 -8.01 9.17
C VAL A 214 -35.22 -7.91 8.47
N ALA A 215 -35.93 -9.03 8.31
CA ALA A 215 -37.27 -9.03 7.71
C ALA A 215 -38.27 -8.17 8.49
N LEU A 216 -38.21 -8.16 9.83
CA LEU A 216 -39.05 -7.30 10.67
C LEU A 216 -38.70 -5.82 10.47
N LYS A 217 -37.40 -5.49 10.39
CA LYS A 217 -36.92 -4.13 10.11
C LYS A 217 -37.42 -3.66 8.75
N ASP A 218 -37.28 -4.48 7.72
CA ASP A 218 -37.70 -4.15 6.36
C ASP A 218 -39.23 -4.05 6.24
N SER A 219 -39.97 -4.94 6.91
CA SER A 219 -41.44 -4.84 7.00
C SER A 219 -41.89 -3.56 7.70
N LYS A 220 -41.25 -3.18 8.82
CA LYS A 220 -41.57 -1.94 9.53
C LYS A 220 -41.18 -0.69 8.74
N LEU A 221 -40.06 -0.75 8.03
CA LEU A 221 -39.66 0.31 7.10
C LEU A 221 -40.72 0.48 6.00
N GLN A 222 -41.20 -0.62 5.43
CA GLN A 222 -42.25 -0.60 4.42
C GLN A 222 -43.59 -0.08 4.98
N ASP A 223 -43.95 -0.46 6.21
CA ASP A 223 -45.13 0.08 6.90
C ASP A 223 -45.05 1.61 7.03
N VAL A 224 -43.89 2.13 7.46
CA VAL A 224 -43.69 3.58 7.60
C VAL A 224 -43.75 4.28 6.24
N LEU A 225 -43.09 3.74 5.21
CA LEU A 225 -43.11 4.28 3.85
C LEU A 225 -44.49 4.19 3.19
N SER A 226 -45.38 3.32 3.68
CA SER A 226 -46.75 3.21 3.19
C SER A 226 -47.69 4.29 3.72
N GLN A 227 -47.31 5.00 4.80
CA GLN A 227 -48.08 6.12 5.34
C GLN A 227 -48.01 7.33 4.40
N GLU A 228 -49.13 8.06 4.26
CA GLU A 228 -49.24 9.17 3.29
C GLU A 228 -48.17 10.25 3.45
N CYS A 229 -47.71 10.51 4.68
CA CYS A 229 -46.69 11.51 4.99
C CYS A 229 -45.23 11.06 4.71
N TRP A 230 -45.00 9.78 4.45
CA TRP A 230 -43.67 9.19 4.21
C TRP A 230 -43.57 8.48 2.85
N ARG A 231 -44.39 8.90 1.88
CA ARG A 231 -44.43 8.29 0.56
C ARG A 231 -43.33 8.84 -0.34
N GLY A 232 -42.70 7.94 -1.12
CA GLY A 232 -41.76 8.28 -2.19
C GLY A 232 -40.28 8.19 -1.81
N GLU A 233 -39.41 8.32 -2.81
CA GLU A 233 -37.96 8.12 -2.69
C GLU A 233 -37.30 9.12 -1.73
N SER A 234 -37.80 10.36 -1.70
CA SER A 234 -37.29 11.41 -0.81
C SER A 234 -37.51 11.07 0.67
N ALA A 235 -38.67 10.49 1.00
CA ALA A 235 -39.00 10.07 2.35
C ALA A 235 -38.08 8.93 2.83
N ARG A 236 -37.80 7.95 1.94
CA ARG A 236 -36.82 6.89 2.20
C ARG A 236 -35.44 7.46 2.52
N LYS A 237 -34.95 8.41 1.71
CA LYS A 237 -33.65 9.07 1.92
C LYS A 237 -33.59 9.85 3.23
N ILE A 238 -34.67 10.55 3.60
CA ILE A 238 -34.76 11.26 4.88
C ILE A 238 -34.71 10.27 6.05
N LEU A 239 -35.40 9.13 5.93
CA LEU A 239 -35.45 8.11 6.98
C LEU A 239 -34.09 7.41 7.14
N GLU A 240 -33.42 7.08 6.02
CA GLU A 240 -32.03 6.61 6.01
C GLU A 240 -31.07 7.64 6.63
N PHE A 241 -31.29 8.93 6.37
CA PHE A 241 -30.53 10.01 6.99
C PHE A 241 -30.74 10.06 8.50
N PHE A 242 -31.97 9.92 9.00
CA PHE A 242 -32.23 9.84 10.44
C PHE A 242 -31.62 8.60 11.09
N VAL A 243 -31.67 7.45 10.42
CA VAL A 243 -31.01 6.22 10.87
C VAL A 243 -29.49 6.39 10.92
N THR A 244 -28.93 7.13 9.96
CA THR A 244 -27.50 7.50 9.93
C THR A 244 -27.14 8.48 11.04
N LEU A 245 -27.96 9.51 11.27
CA LEU A 245 -27.80 10.47 12.37
C LEU A 245 -27.89 9.80 13.74
N ALA A 246 -28.78 8.82 13.90
CA ALA A 246 -28.90 8.01 15.10
C ALA A 246 -27.71 7.06 15.31
N GLY A 247 -26.76 6.98 14.37
CA GLY A 247 -25.60 6.09 14.43
C GLY A 247 -25.95 4.61 14.23
N LEU A 248 -27.17 4.31 13.76
CA LEU A 248 -27.67 2.95 13.55
C LEU A 248 -27.46 2.46 12.12
N GLY A 249 -27.21 3.37 11.18
CA GLY A 249 -26.91 3.04 9.79
C GLY A 249 -25.49 2.52 9.59
N CYS A 250 -25.34 1.32 9.03
CA CYS A 250 -24.22 1.06 8.13
C CYS A 250 -24.59 1.77 6.83
N GLY A 251 -24.20 3.04 6.69
CA GLY A 251 -24.34 3.71 5.41
C GLY A 251 -23.72 2.84 4.32
N PRO A 252 -24.36 2.71 3.13
CA PRO A 252 -23.75 1.98 2.04
C PRO A 252 -22.35 2.57 1.82
N ALA A 253 -21.34 1.70 1.79
CA ALA A 253 -19.97 2.07 1.44
C ALA A 253 -19.88 2.41 -0.06
N GLU A 254 -20.85 3.14 -0.59
CA GLU A 254 -20.92 3.51 -2.00
C GLU A 254 -19.95 4.67 -2.27
N ASP A 255 -18.82 4.29 -2.88
CA ASP A 255 -18.23 4.94 -4.05
C ASP A 255 -18.23 6.46 -4.08
N GLY A 256 -17.64 7.12 -3.07
CA GLY A 256 -16.91 8.39 -3.21
C GLY A 256 -17.64 9.61 -3.82
N LYS A 257 -18.92 9.48 -4.20
CA LYS A 257 -19.77 10.56 -4.69
C LYS A 257 -20.39 11.17 -3.47
N HIS A 258 -19.65 12.16 -2.98
CA HIS A 258 -20.04 13.12 -1.96
C HIS A 258 -21.53 13.49 -2.13
N TRP A 259 -22.39 12.89 -1.32
CA TRP A 259 -23.66 13.51 -0.96
C TRP A 259 -23.27 14.70 -0.07
N GLU A 260 -23.01 15.85 -0.69
CA GLU A 260 -23.31 17.10 -0.03
C GLU A 260 -24.82 17.30 -0.20
N PRO A 261 -25.61 17.32 0.89
CA PRO A 261 -26.93 17.92 0.80
C PRO A 261 -26.70 19.33 0.24
N SER A 262 -27.39 19.69 -0.84
CA SER A 262 -27.40 21.05 -1.37
C SER A 262 -28.11 21.98 -0.39
N LEU A 263 -27.53 22.20 0.80
CA LEU A 263 -27.79 23.33 1.66
C LEU A 263 -27.02 24.50 1.05
N ILE A 264 -27.56 25.00 -0.05
CA ILE A 264 -27.17 26.24 -0.68
C ILE A 264 -27.38 27.33 0.37
N GLY A 265 -26.36 27.66 1.15
CA GLY A 265 -26.38 28.87 2.00
C GLY A 265 -25.51 28.88 3.25
N THR A 266 -25.34 27.77 3.98
CA THR A 266 -24.93 27.90 5.41
C THR A 266 -23.66 27.19 5.86
N LEU A 267 -23.00 26.36 5.03
CA LEU A 267 -21.80 25.61 5.47
C LEU A 267 -20.46 26.12 4.93
N SER A 268 -20.44 27.14 4.05
CA SER A 268 -19.20 27.72 3.51
C SER A 268 -18.26 28.32 4.57
N HIS A 269 -18.73 28.54 5.79
CA HIS A 269 -17.95 29.06 6.92
C HIS A 269 -17.31 27.98 7.82
N LEU A 270 -17.73 26.71 7.74
CA LEU A 270 -17.22 25.64 8.63
C LEU A 270 -16.17 24.72 7.98
N SER A 271 -15.92 24.85 6.66
CA SER A 271 -14.91 24.07 5.93
C SER A 271 -13.58 24.81 5.73
N GLN A 272 -13.32 25.91 6.43
CA GLN A 272 -11.98 26.48 6.47
C GLN A 272 -11.11 25.65 7.43
N SER A 273 -10.73 24.44 7.00
CA SER A 273 -9.53 23.82 7.54
C SER A 273 -8.41 24.86 7.39
N PRO A 274 -7.68 25.19 8.46
CA PRO A 274 -6.62 26.19 8.38
C PRO A 274 -5.73 25.81 7.20
N ARG A 275 -5.61 26.74 6.23
CA ARG A 275 -4.68 26.58 5.10
C ARG A 275 -3.35 26.29 5.74
N THR A 276 -2.91 25.04 5.65
CA THR A 276 -1.67 24.62 6.27
C THR A 276 -0.61 25.38 5.48
N GLU A 277 0.00 26.39 6.09
CA GLU A 277 1.09 27.14 5.47
C GLU A 277 2.08 26.11 4.93
N VAL A 278 2.42 26.26 3.64
CA VAL A 278 3.33 25.35 2.96
C VAL A 278 4.68 25.47 3.68
N GLN A 279 4.97 24.50 4.55
CA GLN A 279 6.24 24.49 5.26
C GLN A 279 7.38 24.44 4.24
N LEU A 280 8.30 25.40 4.35
CA LEU A 280 9.51 25.45 3.54
C LEU A 280 10.26 24.12 3.68
N LEU A 281 10.74 23.57 2.57
CA LEU A 281 11.29 22.21 2.49
C LEU A 281 12.32 21.84 3.55
N PRO A 282 13.25 22.73 3.98
CA PRO A 282 14.24 22.38 5.00
C PRO A 282 13.60 21.98 6.34
N VAL A 283 12.49 22.63 6.71
CA VAL A 283 11.73 22.34 7.95
C VAL A 283 10.92 21.06 7.80
N ALA A 284 10.31 20.85 6.63
CA ALA A 284 9.60 19.61 6.33
C ALA A 284 10.57 18.40 6.26
N ALA A 285 11.75 18.58 5.68
CA ALA A 285 12.77 17.56 5.48
C ALA A 285 13.50 17.16 6.76
N SER A 286 13.80 18.11 7.65
CA SER A 286 14.41 17.83 8.96
C SER A 286 13.51 17.01 9.89
N ARG A 287 12.18 17.19 9.79
CA ARG A 287 11.19 16.34 10.48
C ARG A 287 10.75 15.13 9.67
N HIS A 288 11.26 14.96 8.45
CA HIS A 288 10.75 13.98 7.50
C HIS A 288 11.04 12.55 7.92
N LEU A 289 12.20 12.25 8.53
CA LEU A 289 12.45 10.88 8.98
C LEU A 289 11.41 10.42 10.01
N TYR A 290 11.06 11.32 10.94
CA TYR A 290 9.99 11.08 11.91
C TYR A 290 8.62 10.96 11.24
N TYR A 291 8.28 11.87 10.31
CA TYR A 291 7.02 11.76 9.55
C TYR A 291 6.95 10.52 8.67
N LEU A 292 8.07 10.07 8.10
CA LEU A 292 8.15 8.81 7.36
C LEU A 292 7.97 7.60 8.28
N GLN A 293 8.59 7.62 9.46
CA GLN A 293 8.35 6.61 10.48
C GLN A 293 6.88 6.60 10.92
N GLN A 294 6.23 7.76 11.03
CA GLN A 294 4.79 7.85 11.28
C GLN A 294 3.97 7.34 10.09
N LEU A 295 4.36 7.63 8.84
CA LEU A 295 3.71 7.10 7.64
C LEU A 295 3.81 5.57 7.54
N LYS A 296 4.89 4.99 8.09
CA LYS A 296 5.08 3.54 8.18
C LYS A 296 4.28 2.89 9.32
N ARG A 297 3.79 3.66 10.30
CA ARG A 297 3.00 3.07 11.40
C ARG A 297 1.64 2.61 10.86
N PRO A 298 1.14 1.45 11.32
CA PRO A 298 -0.21 1.02 11.00
C PRO A 298 -1.22 2.10 11.37
N VAL A 299 -2.19 2.35 10.46
CA VAL A 299 -3.20 3.40 10.64
C VAL A 299 -3.96 3.22 11.96
N PHE A 300 -4.28 1.98 12.33
CA PHE A 300 -4.97 1.67 13.60
C PHE A 300 -4.14 2.03 14.83
N SER A 301 -2.83 1.75 14.85
CA SER A 301 -1.97 2.13 15.98
C SER A 301 -1.86 3.64 16.15
N LEU A 302 -1.92 4.41 15.06
CA LEU A 302 -1.98 5.87 15.12
C LEU A 302 -3.34 6.34 15.65
N ALA A 303 -4.42 5.73 15.18
CA ALA A 303 -5.77 6.03 15.64
C ALA A 303 -5.96 5.73 17.14
N GLU A 304 -5.44 4.60 17.63
CA GLU A 304 -5.39 4.26 19.05
C GLU A 304 -4.63 5.31 19.87
N ALA A 305 -3.48 5.76 19.37
CA ALA A 305 -2.69 6.81 20.03
C ALA A 305 -3.44 8.15 20.07
N GLU A 306 -4.17 8.52 19.01
CA GLU A 306 -5.01 9.72 18.99
C GLU A 306 -6.18 9.62 19.97
N LEU A 307 -6.88 8.48 20.02
CA LEU A 307 -7.95 8.22 20.98
C LEU A 307 -7.44 8.26 22.43
N ALA A 308 -6.29 7.63 22.70
CA ALA A 308 -5.65 7.67 24.01
C ALA A 308 -5.24 9.10 24.41
N ALA A 309 -4.75 9.91 23.46
CA ALA A 309 -4.42 11.32 23.70
C ALA A 309 -5.68 12.16 23.96
N ALA A 310 -6.77 11.91 23.23
CA ALA A 310 -8.07 12.56 23.46
C ALA A 310 -8.65 12.22 24.84
N ALA A 311 -8.59 10.94 25.24
CA ALA A 311 -9.02 10.49 26.56
C ALA A 311 -8.22 11.13 27.70
N LYS A 312 -6.90 11.30 27.52
CA LYS A 312 -6.04 12.02 28.50
C LYS A 312 -6.44 13.50 28.61
N LYS A 313 -6.74 14.17 27.50
CA LYS A 313 -7.21 15.58 27.50
C LYS A 313 -8.58 15.74 28.18
N ALA A 314 -9.49 14.78 28.00
CA ALA A 314 -10.78 14.80 28.67
C ALA A 314 -10.66 14.59 30.19
N LYS A 315 -9.63 13.86 30.64
CA LYS A 315 -9.38 13.57 32.06
C LYS A 315 -8.63 14.65 32.82
N THR A 316 -8.08 15.68 32.18
CA THR A 316 -7.55 16.86 32.89
C THR A 316 -8.71 17.81 33.14
N PRO A 317 -9.36 17.79 34.33
CA PRO A 317 -10.34 18.81 34.65
C PRO A 317 -9.53 20.09 34.82
N ASN A 318 -9.96 21.18 34.18
CA ASN A 318 -9.44 22.50 34.52
C ASN A 318 -9.75 22.73 36.02
N SER A 319 -8.76 22.44 36.87
CA SER A 319 -8.84 22.60 38.32
C SER A 319 -8.72 24.08 38.64
N SER A 320 -9.80 24.80 38.43
CA SER A 320 -10.00 26.15 38.96
C SER A 320 -11.48 26.43 39.19
N SER A 321 -12.18 25.56 39.93
CA SER A 321 -13.31 25.99 40.78
C SER A 321 -13.88 24.83 41.60
N GLY A 322 -13.93 25.02 42.92
CA GLY A 322 -15.05 24.57 43.75
C GLY A 322 -15.06 23.10 44.23
N ASN A 323 -14.51 22.88 45.42
CA ASN A 323 -14.78 21.70 46.24
C ASN A 323 -16.30 21.53 46.49
N MET A 324 -16.88 20.42 46.06
CA MET A 324 -17.94 19.75 46.81
C MET A 324 -17.75 18.24 46.76
N ALA A 325 -17.44 17.69 47.92
CA ALA A 325 -17.30 16.27 48.15
C ALA A 325 -18.68 15.59 48.06
N LEU A 326 -18.86 14.72 47.07
CA LEU A 326 -19.88 13.68 47.09
C LEU A 326 -19.18 12.35 47.35
N GLN A 327 -19.53 11.74 48.47
CA GLN A 327 -19.01 10.48 48.96
C GLN A 327 -19.41 9.31 48.05
N ASN A 328 -18.45 8.41 47.92
CA ASN A 328 -18.44 7.21 47.11
C ASN A 328 -19.46 6.16 47.59
N SER A 329 -20.29 5.65 46.67
CA SER A 329 -20.99 4.36 46.81
C SER A 329 -20.77 3.40 45.62
N ALA A 330 -19.88 3.71 44.68
CA ALA A 330 -19.68 2.94 43.44
C ALA A 330 -18.48 1.97 43.44
N GLN A 331 -17.94 1.57 44.60
CA GLN A 331 -16.83 0.60 44.64
C GLN A 331 -17.15 -0.84 44.17
N PRO A 332 -18.33 -1.44 44.40
CA PRO A 332 -18.52 -2.86 44.07
C PRO A 332 -18.61 -3.13 42.56
N GLU A 333 -19.04 -2.15 41.76
CA GLU A 333 -19.11 -2.31 40.28
C GLU A 333 -17.72 -2.23 39.62
N PHE A 334 -16.80 -1.46 40.20
CA PHE A 334 -15.44 -1.35 39.69
C PHE A 334 -14.65 -2.65 39.87
N ASP A 335 -14.79 -3.30 41.03
CA ASP A 335 -14.09 -4.55 41.32
C ASP A 335 -14.60 -5.71 40.44
N TYR A 336 -15.91 -5.72 40.11
CA TYR A 336 -16.48 -6.68 39.17
C TYR A 336 -15.96 -6.46 37.73
N ALA A 337 -15.88 -5.21 37.27
CA ALA A 337 -15.35 -4.87 35.96
C ALA A 337 -13.86 -5.23 35.82
N VAL A 338 -13.06 -5.00 36.86
CA VAL A 338 -11.64 -5.37 36.90
C VAL A 338 -11.47 -6.90 36.88
N PHE A 339 -12.32 -7.64 37.59
CA PHE A 339 -12.32 -9.10 37.57
C PHE A 339 -12.69 -9.66 36.18
N ALA A 340 -13.74 -9.13 35.55
CA ALA A 340 -14.18 -9.54 34.22
C ALA A 340 -13.11 -9.25 33.14
N LEU A 341 -12.43 -8.10 33.21
CA LEU A 341 -11.33 -7.76 32.30
C LEU A 341 -10.12 -8.69 32.45
N ARG A 342 -9.76 -9.07 33.69
CA ARG A 342 -8.67 -10.04 33.93
C ARG A 342 -9.01 -11.42 33.36
N HIS A 343 -10.25 -11.87 33.49
CA HIS A 343 -10.69 -13.14 32.93
C HIS A 343 -10.69 -13.11 31.38
N HIS A 344 -11.08 -11.99 30.78
CA HIS A 344 -11.03 -11.83 29.33
C HIS A 344 -9.60 -11.85 28.78
N LEU A 345 -8.67 -11.14 29.43
CA LEU A 345 -7.25 -11.16 29.07
C LEU A 345 -6.64 -12.56 29.18
N ALA A 346 -6.95 -13.30 30.23
CA ALA A 346 -6.49 -14.69 30.39
C ALA A 346 -7.02 -15.61 29.29
N ASN A 347 -8.27 -15.40 28.84
CA ASN A 347 -8.86 -16.15 27.73
C ASN A 347 -8.20 -15.81 26.39
N GLU A 348 -7.95 -14.53 26.11
CA GLU A 348 -7.24 -14.12 24.88
C GLU A 348 -5.83 -14.69 24.83
N GLU A 349 -5.12 -14.67 25.95
CA GLU A 349 -3.77 -15.24 26.04
C GLU A 349 -3.79 -16.76 25.82
N SER A 350 -4.79 -17.46 26.37
CA SER A 350 -5.01 -18.89 26.12
C SER A 350 -5.26 -19.20 24.64
N VAL A 351 -6.11 -18.41 23.96
CA VAL A 351 -6.40 -18.56 22.53
C VAL A 351 -5.15 -18.28 21.68
N ARG A 352 -4.40 -17.23 22.01
CA ARG A 352 -3.15 -16.89 21.32
C ARG A 352 -2.12 -18.01 21.45
N VAL A 353 -1.94 -18.58 22.64
CA VAL A 353 -1.04 -19.71 22.87
C VAL A 353 -1.52 -20.96 22.12
N ALA A 354 -2.83 -21.20 22.03
CA ALA A 354 -3.38 -22.31 21.25
C ALA A 354 -3.12 -22.14 19.74
N PHE A 355 -3.27 -20.92 19.23
CA PHE A 355 -2.99 -20.58 17.83
C PHE A 355 -1.51 -20.74 17.48
N ASP A 356 -0.59 -20.27 18.32
CA ASP A 356 0.85 -20.46 18.14
C ASP A 356 1.24 -21.95 18.10
N ARG A 357 0.61 -22.77 18.94
CA ARG A 357 0.81 -24.24 18.89
C ARG A 357 0.29 -24.83 17.57
N ALA A 358 -0.83 -24.34 17.05
CA ALA A 358 -1.37 -24.78 15.76
C ALA A 358 -0.43 -24.40 14.60
N LEU A 359 0.09 -23.17 14.58
CA LEU A 359 1.06 -22.73 13.59
C LEU A 359 2.35 -23.56 13.62
N LYS A 360 2.89 -23.83 14.80
CA LYS A 360 4.09 -24.70 14.95
C LYS A 360 3.84 -26.12 14.43
N ARG A 361 2.65 -26.69 14.67
CA ARG A 361 2.26 -28.01 14.13
C ARG A 361 2.16 -27.99 12.61
N LEU A 362 1.63 -26.92 12.03
CA LEU A 362 1.49 -26.76 10.59
C LEU A 362 2.85 -26.56 9.92
N ALA A 363 3.75 -25.77 10.52
CA ALA A 363 5.14 -25.63 10.09
C ALA A 363 5.89 -26.97 10.11
N ALA A 364 5.76 -27.75 11.20
CA ALA A 364 6.38 -29.08 11.27
C ALA A 364 5.82 -30.05 10.21
N LYS A 365 4.52 -29.98 9.90
CA LYS A 365 3.88 -30.84 8.88
C LYS A 365 4.33 -30.45 7.47
N THR A 366 4.49 -29.16 7.19
CA THR A 366 4.99 -28.68 5.89
C THR A 366 6.46 -29.04 5.67
N SER A 367 7.33 -28.91 6.69
CA SER A 367 8.72 -29.39 6.61
C SER A 367 8.79 -30.90 6.30
N LYS A 368 7.99 -31.73 6.97
CA LYS A 368 7.94 -33.19 6.70
C LYS A 368 7.46 -33.51 5.28
N LEU A 369 6.52 -32.74 4.73
CA LEU A 369 6.08 -32.91 3.34
C LEU A 369 7.16 -32.50 2.34
N GLN A 370 7.93 -31.46 2.66
CA GLN A 370 9.04 -31.00 1.83
C GLN A 370 10.19 -32.02 1.82
N GLU A 371 10.53 -32.61 2.96
CA GLU A 371 11.50 -33.73 3.05
C GLU A 371 11.07 -34.92 2.18
N LYS A 372 9.81 -35.37 2.29
CA LYS A 372 9.28 -36.45 1.45
C LYS A 372 9.28 -36.13 -0.04
N SER A 373 9.06 -34.87 -0.40
CA SER A 373 9.13 -34.40 -1.80
C SER A 373 10.57 -34.48 -2.33
N ASN A 374 11.55 -34.12 -1.50
CA ASN A 374 12.95 -34.21 -1.85
C ASN A 374 13.45 -35.66 -1.96
N GLU A 375 13.00 -36.57 -1.08
CA GLU A 375 13.31 -38.00 -1.17
C GLU A 375 12.77 -38.63 -2.46
N LYS A 376 11.57 -38.26 -2.91
CA LYS A 376 11.00 -38.76 -4.16
C LYS A 376 11.75 -38.30 -5.41
N LYS A 377 12.41 -37.13 -5.36
CA LYS A 377 13.21 -36.62 -6.49
C LYS A 377 14.58 -37.30 -6.62
N PHE A 378 15.02 -38.05 -5.61
CA PHE A 378 16.35 -38.67 -5.56
C PHE A 378 16.36 -40.17 -5.86
N LYS A 379 15.29 -40.73 -6.44
CA LYS A 379 15.38 -42.03 -7.13
C LYS A 379 15.70 -41.78 -8.60
N PRO A 380 16.97 -41.72 -9.02
CA PRO A 380 17.29 -41.81 -10.43
C PRO A 380 16.83 -43.20 -10.89
N ASP A 381 16.01 -43.22 -11.94
CA ASP A 381 15.59 -44.44 -12.61
C ASP A 381 16.83 -45.20 -13.08
N ALA A 382 17.28 -46.15 -12.26
CA ALA A 382 18.20 -47.18 -12.63
C ALA A 382 17.46 -48.20 -13.49
N LEU A 383 17.07 -47.79 -14.70
CA LEU A 383 16.73 -48.70 -15.79
C LEU A 383 17.83 -48.60 -16.83
N ALA A 384 18.81 -49.46 -16.62
CA ALA A 384 19.73 -49.94 -17.63
C ALA A 384 18.96 -50.49 -18.84
N GLY A 385 19.40 -50.14 -20.04
CA GLY A 385 18.80 -50.65 -21.27
C GLY A 385 19.58 -50.28 -22.52
N ARG A 386 20.71 -50.97 -22.73
CA ARG A 386 21.34 -51.33 -24.01
C ARG A 386 20.97 -50.49 -25.25
N ALA A 387 21.93 -49.70 -25.74
CA ALA A 387 21.96 -49.25 -27.12
C ALA A 387 23.08 -50.01 -27.86
N ASP A 388 22.67 -51.02 -28.62
CA ASP A 388 23.51 -51.70 -29.61
C ASP A 388 23.72 -50.80 -30.83
N LYS A 389 24.94 -50.90 -31.35
CA LYS A 389 25.42 -50.21 -32.55
C LYS A 389 24.82 -50.86 -33.80
N THR A 390 24.29 -50.08 -34.73
CA THR A 390 24.30 -50.47 -36.14
C THR A 390 24.32 -49.25 -37.06
N LYS A 391 25.35 -49.23 -37.91
CA LYS A 391 25.46 -48.45 -39.14
C LYS A 391 24.34 -48.86 -40.10
N LEU A 392 23.81 -47.93 -40.89
CA LEU A 392 23.78 -48.01 -42.37
C LEU A 392 23.02 -46.84 -43.02
N GLN A 393 23.74 -46.24 -43.97
CA GLN A 393 23.32 -45.78 -45.31
C GLN A 393 22.37 -44.60 -45.55
N MET A 394 22.89 -43.80 -46.48
CA MET A 394 22.35 -42.66 -47.20
C MET A 394 21.23 -42.99 -48.21
N LEU A 395 20.25 -42.06 -48.29
CA LEU A 395 19.46 -41.56 -49.46
C LEU A 395 18.67 -42.55 -50.36
N PRO A 396 17.67 -42.14 -51.18
CA PRO A 396 17.10 -40.80 -51.42
C PRO A 396 15.56 -40.66 -51.43
N LYS A 397 15.15 -39.40 -51.63
CA LYS A 397 13.87 -38.73 -51.97
C LYS A 397 12.61 -39.51 -52.43
N SER A 398 11.50 -38.85 -52.09
CA SER A 398 10.16 -38.75 -52.72
C SER A 398 9.17 -39.90 -52.53
N SER A 399 8.07 -39.62 -51.84
CA SER A 399 6.72 -39.49 -52.46
C SER A 399 5.66 -39.23 -51.40
N SER A 400 4.79 -38.28 -51.72
CA SER A 400 3.52 -37.96 -51.05
C SER A 400 2.64 -39.21 -50.86
N CYS A 401 2.08 -39.39 -49.65
CA CYS A 401 0.86 -40.16 -49.47
C CYS A 401 0.13 -39.65 -48.22
N MET A 402 -1.08 -39.11 -48.42
CA MET A 402 -2.03 -38.82 -47.35
C MET A 402 -2.55 -40.13 -46.77
N VAL A 403 -2.50 -40.28 -45.44
CA VAL A 403 -3.31 -41.27 -44.72
C VAL A 403 -3.93 -40.56 -43.52
N HIS A 404 -5.25 -40.44 -43.56
CA HIS A 404 -6.08 -40.11 -42.40
C HIS A 404 -6.14 -41.31 -41.46
N LEU A 405 -5.84 -41.08 -40.17
CA LEU A 405 -6.23 -41.95 -39.06
C LEU A 405 -6.67 -41.08 -37.86
N PRO A 406 -7.55 -41.62 -37.00
CA PRO A 406 -8.55 -40.84 -36.27
C PRO A 406 -8.03 -40.26 -34.95
N ALA A 407 -8.72 -39.20 -34.53
CA ALA A 407 -8.56 -38.53 -33.25
C ALA A 407 -8.61 -39.53 -32.08
N THR A 408 -7.55 -39.51 -31.27
CA THR A 408 -7.57 -40.07 -29.92
C THR A 408 -7.41 -38.89 -28.97
N GLU A 409 -8.49 -38.61 -28.24
CA GLU A 409 -8.54 -37.61 -27.16
C GLU A 409 -7.56 -38.02 -26.06
N VAL A 410 -6.39 -37.37 -26.04
CA VAL A 410 -5.57 -37.32 -24.85
C VAL A 410 -6.03 -36.10 -24.07
N ASN A 411 -6.78 -36.36 -23.00
CA ASN A 411 -7.13 -35.37 -21.99
C ASN A 411 -5.85 -34.78 -21.37
N ALA A 412 -5.39 -33.68 -21.96
CA ALA A 412 -4.41 -32.80 -21.34
C ALA A 412 -5.07 -32.15 -20.13
N VAL A 413 -4.69 -32.61 -18.94
CA VAL A 413 -4.96 -31.91 -17.69
C VAL A 413 -4.30 -30.53 -17.81
N ASN A 414 -5.13 -29.52 -18.05
CA ASN A 414 -4.75 -28.12 -18.03
C ASN A 414 -4.24 -27.81 -16.62
N VAL A 415 -2.92 -27.76 -16.47
CA VAL A 415 -2.30 -27.14 -15.30
C VAL A 415 -2.65 -25.67 -15.42
N ASN A 416 -3.62 -25.23 -14.61
CA ASN A 416 -3.99 -23.84 -14.44
C ASN A 416 -2.71 -23.01 -14.30
N VAL A 417 -2.37 -22.28 -15.36
CA VAL A 417 -1.49 -21.13 -15.27
C VAL A 417 -2.18 -20.21 -14.27
N VAL A 418 -1.56 -20.04 -13.10
CA VAL A 418 -1.96 -19.04 -12.13
C VAL A 418 -1.88 -17.71 -12.87
N LYS A 419 -3.03 -17.21 -13.34
CA LYS A 419 -3.16 -15.86 -13.87
C LYS A 419 -2.73 -14.93 -12.73
N GLU A 420 -1.66 -14.17 -12.95
CA GLU A 420 -1.26 -13.11 -12.04
C GLU A 420 -2.49 -12.23 -11.79
N PHE A 421 -2.89 -12.17 -10.52
CA PHE A 421 -4.04 -11.39 -10.07
C PHE A 421 -3.62 -9.91 -10.08
N SER A 422 -3.82 -9.23 -11.21
CA SER A 422 -3.71 -7.78 -11.30
C SER A 422 -5.07 -7.17 -10.98
N PHE A 423 -5.17 -6.46 -9.85
CA PHE A 423 -6.40 -5.81 -9.37
C PHE A 423 -6.95 -4.74 -10.35
N TRP A 424 -6.17 -4.32 -11.35
CA TRP A 424 -6.57 -3.37 -12.40
C TRP A 424 -5.86 -3.68 -13.72
N GLU A 425 -6.58 -3.60 -14.84
CA GLU A 425 -6.01 -3.62 -16.19
C GLU A 425 -6.43 -2.33 -16.91
N ASP A 426 -5.51 -1.37 -17.03
CA ASP A 426 -5.78 -0.10 -17.71
C ASP A 426 -5.95 -0.33 -19.22
N LYS A 427 -7.19 -0.29 -19.71
CA LYS A 427 -7.49 -0.22 -21.15
C LYS A 427 -7.78 1.23 -21.53
N TYR A 428 -6.95 1.75 -22.44
CA TYR A 428 -7.11 3.09 -22.99
C TYR A 428 -7.90 2.99 -24.30
N ASN A 429 -9.11 3.55 -24.29
CA ASN A 429 -9.88 3.78 -25.51
C ASN A 429 -9.82 5.28 -25.85
N PHE A 430 -9.90 5.59 -27.14
CA PHE A 430 -9.97 6.96 -27.64
C PHE A 430 -11.38 7.23 -28.16
N ASP A 431 -11.97 8.38 -27.84
CA ASP A 431 -13.22 8.81 -28.47
C ASP A 431 -12.99 9.19 -29.95
N GLU A 432 -14.07 9.38 -30.70
CA GLU A 432 -14.02 9.82 -32.11
C GLU A 432 -13.30 11.17 -32.31
N LYS A 433 -13.04 11.90 -31.21
CA LYS A 433 -12.31 13.17 -31.20
C LYS A 433 -10.87 13.02 -30.69
N GLY A 434 -10.37 11.79 -30.55
CA GLY A 434 -8.98 11.48 -30.16
C GLY A 434 -8.67 11.75 -28.68
N ARG A 435 -9.67 11.94 -27.82
CA ARG A 435 -9.48 12.12 -26.37
C ARG A 435 -9.44 10.77 -25.68
N ARG A 436 -8.49 10.62 -24.74
CA ARG A 436 -8.35 9.41 -23.93
C ARG A 436 -9.53 9.31 -22.95
N LEU A 437 -10.29 8.23 -23.04
CA LEU A 437 -11.30 7.86 -22.07
C LEU A 437 -10.78 6.68 -21.26
N LEU A 438 -10.79 6.85 -19.94
CA LEU A 438 -10.45 5.79 -19.00
C LEU A 438 -11.71 4.95 -18.78
N GLN A 439 -11.73 3.71 -19.27
CA GLN A 439 -12.84 2.81 -19.06
C GLN A 439 -12.51 1.85 -17.90
N LEU A 440 -13.17 2.06 -16.77
CA LEU A 440 -13.07 1.19 -15.60
C LEU A 440 -14.10 0.07 -15.76
N ASN A 441 -13.66 -1.14 -16.08
CA ASN A 441 -14.51 -2.32 -16.06
C ASN A 441 -14.53 -2.89 -14.65
N PHE A 442 -15.69 -2.86 -14.01
CA PHE A 442 -15.95 -3.65 -12.81
C PHE A 442 -16.67 -4.92 -13.25
N ASP A 443 -16.09 -6.07 -12.93
CA ASP A 443 -16.68 -7.37 -13.21
C ASP A 443 -17.79 -7.62 -12.16
N PRO A 444 -19.08 -7.70 -12.54
CA PRO A 444 -20.20 -7.74 -11.58
C PRO A 444 -20.44 -9.14 -10.99
N CYS A 445 -19.47 -10.04 -11.07
CA CYS A 445 -19.60 -11.42 -10.62
C CYS A 445 -18.46 -11.81 -9.66
N PHE A 446 -18.33 -11.09 -8.55
CA PHE A 446 -17.76 -11.57 -7.29
C PHE A 446 -18.38 -10.86 -6.09
#